data_AF-A0A537H5D8-F1
#
_entry.id   AF-A0A537H5D8-F1
#
_cell.length_a   1.000
_cell.length_b   1.000
_cell.length_c   1.000
_cell.angle_alpha   90.00
_cell.angle_beta   90.00
_cell.angle_gamma   90.00
#
_symmetry.space_group_name_H-M   'P 1'
#
loop_
_entity.id
_entity.type
_entity.pdbx_description
1 polymer ?
#
loop_
_entity_poly.entity_id
_entity_poly.type
_entity_poly.pdbx_seq_one_letter_code
_entity_poly.pdbx_strand_id
1 'polypeptide(L)'
;MDTFHPSDMVDEESELAEDEAEMAGEESEDRKQVASSRTLADIPVIPFEPPTTGSGHDIGDKQGKLRTAILERVSQNEIDKFKEALKGRLVTVTLGFFLWKGSPKTTNTRAVKDLDNLMKIIFDVLGKGQQGLGLLEEDSYICEVYAKKELVEDRSEEGLRVIIEEYEDEDMLHTLKEFYSKKSKDPA
;
A
#
# COMPACT_ATOMS: atom_id res chain seq x y z
N MET A 1 -29.31 -81.65 7.23
CA MET A 1 -28.05 -80.96 6.88
C MET A 1 -28.39 -79.48 6.93
N ASP A 2 -28.56 -78.88 8.10
CA ASP A 2 -27.52 -78.60 9.12
C ASP A 2 -26.35 -77.88 8.42
N THR A 3 -26.04 -76.62 8.68
CA THR A 3 -25.82 -75.97 9.98
C THR A 3 -25.76 -74.44 9.85
N PHE A 4 -26.21 -73.77 10.91
CA PHE A 4 -25.83 -72.41 11.32
C PHE A 4 -24.35 -72.40 11.78
N HIS A 5 -23.53 -71.38 11.47
CA HIS A 5 -22.84 -70.55 12.50
C HIS A 5 -21.93 -69.43 11.94
N PRO A 6 -21.76 -68.33 12.72
CA PRO A 6 -21.00 -67.13 12.43
C PRO A 6 -19.54 -67.24 12.94
N SER A 7 -18.67 -66.30 12.60
CA SER A 7 -17.45 -66.00 13.38
C SER A 7 -16.89 -64.62 13.04
N ASP A 8 -16.91 -63.75 14.05
CA ASP A 8 -15.97 -62.64 14.23
C ASP A 8 -14.54 -63.18 14.37
N MET A 9 -13.55 -62.48 13.79
CA MET A 9 -12.18 -62.35 14.31
C MET A 9 -11.58 -61.07 13.70
N VAL A 10 -11.43 -59.96 14.46
CA VAL A 10 -10.29 -59.52 15.31
C VAL A 10 -8.93 -59.43 14.60
N ASP A 11 -8.20 -58.38 14.99
CA ASP A 11 -6.81 -58.00 14.71
C ASP A 11 -6.57 -57.22 13.39
N GLU A 12 -5.86 -56.10 13.35
CA GLU A 12 -4.71 -55.72 14.18
C GLU A 12 -4.48 -54.19 14.13
N GLU A 13 -4.04 -53.64 15.25
CA GLU A 13 -3.54 -52.27 15.42
C GLU A 13 -2.35 -51.97 14.50
N SER A 14 -2.19 -50.71 14.08
CA SER A 14 -0.86 -50.11 13.97
C SER A 14 -0.93 -48.62 14.23
N GLU A 15 -0.01 -48.22 15.08
CA GLU A 15 0.03 -46.99 15.85
C GLU A 15 0.64 -45.82 15.06
N LEU A 16 0.18 -44.62 15.43
CA LEU A 16 0.95 -43.39 15.69
C LEU A 16 2.29 -43.17 14.97
N ALA A 17 2.40 -42.01 14.32
CA ALA A 17 3.57 -41.16 14.50
C ALA A 17 3.17 -39.69 14.32
N GLU A 18 3.28 -38.97 15.43
CA GLU A 18 3.39 -37.53 15.54
C GLU A 18 4.60 -37.04 14.73
N ASP A 19 4.45 -35.93 14.01
CA ASP A 19 5.60 -35.08 13.67
C ASP A 19 5.14 -33.63 13.83
N GLU A 20 5.28 -33.15 15.08
CA GLU A 20 5.55 -31.75 15.35
C GLU A 20 6.93 -31.43 14.78
N ALA A 21 6.99 -30.59 13.76
CA ALA A 21 8.19 -29.86 13.40
C ALA A 21 7.89 -28.37 13.57
N GLU A 22 8.11 -27.91 14.79
CA GLU A 22 8.41 -26.53 15.12
C GLU A 22 9.51 -26.03 14.17
N MET A 23 9.16 -25.10 13.28
CA MET A 23 10.16 -24.26 12.60
C MET A 23 10.18 -22.91 13.31
N ALA A 24 10.79 -22.93 14.49
CA ALA A 24 11.33 -21.73 15.13
C ALA A 24 12.47 -21.19 14.26
N GLY A 25 12.13 -20.30 13.33
CA GLY A 25 13.07 -19.42 12.68
C GLY A 25 13.12 -18.10 13.43
N GLU A 26 14.01 -18.03 14.42
CA GLU A 26 14.49 -16.75 14.95
C GLU A 26 15.28 -16.03 13.85
N GLU A 27 14.62 -15.10 13.14
CA GLU A 27 15.31 -13.95 12.57
C GLU A 27 14.86 -12.71 13.35
N SER A 28 15.51 -12.52 14.49
CA SER A 28 15.57 -11.24 15.17
C SER A 28 16.41 -10.27 14.32
N GLU A 29 15.78 -9.63 13.34
CA GLU A 29 16.17 -8.27 12.99
C GLU A 29 15.46 -7.35 13.98
N ASP A 30 16.20 -6.72 14.89
CA ASP A 30 15.77 -5.53 15.61
C ASP A 30 15.50 -4.39 14.60
N ARG A 31 14.44 -4.52 13.80
CA ARG A 31 13.80 -3.38 13.18
C ARG A 31 13.11 -2.69 14.33
N LYS A 32 13.77 -1.70 14.91
CA LYS A 32 13.09 -0.68 15.72
C LYS A 32 11.88 -0.25 14.91
N GLN A 33 10.69 -0.72 15.29
CA GLN A 33 9.44 -0.11 14.85
C GLN A 33 9.50 1.31 15.37
N VAL A 34 9.86 2.25 14.50
CA VAL A 34 9.70 3.66 14.80
C VAL A 34 8.19 3.87 14.85
N ALA A 35 7.70 4.26 16.03
CA ALA A 35 6.28 4.38 16.26
C ALA A 35 5.72 5.51 15.39
N SER A 36 4.89 5.14 14.40
CA SER A 36 3.95 6.06 13.76
C SER A 36 2.94 6.49 14.82
N SER A 37 3.06 7.72 15.32
CA SER A 37 2.25 8.20 16.45
C SER A 37 1.01 8.97 16.00
N ARG A 38 0.96 9.42 14.75
CA ARG A 38 -0.04 10.37 14.26
C ARG A 38 -0.31 10.27 12.76
N THR A 39 -1.56 10.01 12.41
CA THR A 39 -2.04 10.17 11.02
C THR A 39 -2.13 11.66 10.65
N LEU A 40 -1.46 12.03 9.55
CA LEU A 40 -1.41 13.40 9.01
C LEU A 40 -2.39 13.58 7.85
N ALA A 41 -2.63 12.53 7.06
CA ALA A 41 -3.62 12.52 5.99
C ALA A 41 -4.24 11.12 5.82
N ASP A 42 -5.53 11.07 5.48
CA ASP A 42 -6.24 9.86 5.07
C ASP A 42 -7.18 10.22 3.90
N ILE A 43 -6.90 9.63 2.73
CA ILE A 43 -7.51 9.98 1.45
C ILE A 43 -8.12 8.71 0.84
N PRO A 44 -9.41 8.45 1.09
CA PRO A 44 -10.15 7.37 0.43
C PRO A 44 -10.71 7.83 -0.93
N VAL A 45 -10.30 7.12 -1.99
CA VAL A 45 -10.74 7.32 -3.38
C VAL A 45 -11.47 6.06 -3.87
N ILE A 46 -12.70 5.86 -3.38
CA ILE A 46 -13.56 4.68 -3.66
C ILE A 46 -15.03 5.12 -3.87
N PRO A 47 -15.69 4.83 -5.02
CA PRO A 47 -15.22 4.00 -6.11
C PRO A 47 -14.26 4.74 -7.05
N PHE A 48 -13.24 4.05 -7.54
CA PHE A 48 -12.29 4.54 -8.56
C PHE A 48 -11.54 3.35 -9.16
N GLU A 49 -11.14 3.41 -10.42
CA GLU A 49 -10.21 2.42 -10.97
C GLU A 49 -8.79 3.01 -10.95
N PRO A 50 -7.88 2.51 -10.10
CA PRO A 50 -6.51 3.00 -10.05
C PRO A 50 -5.80 2.85 -11.40
N PRO A 51 -5.28 3.94 -11.99
CA PRO A 51 -4.43 3.87 -13.18
C PRO A 51 -3.06 3.29 -12.82
N THR A 52 -2.33 2.81 -13.82
CA THR A 52 -0.92 2.41 -13.68
C THR A 52 -0.04 3.24 -14.59
N THR A 53 1.22 3.46 -14.19
CA THR A 53 2.26 3.94 -15.10
C THR A 53 2.64 2.85 -16.10
N GLY A 54 1.80 2.61 -17.11
CA GLY A 54 2.21 1.80 -18.26
C GLY A 54 3.25 2.53 -19.13
N SER A 55 3.86 1.81 -20.06
CA SER A 55 4.73 2.38 -21.11
C SER A 55 3.88 3.05 -22.19
N GLY A 56 3.66 4.37 -22.08
CA GLY A 56 2.87 5.12 -23.06
C GLY A 56 2.91 6.65 -22.91
N HIS A 57 2.49 7.34 -23.97
CA HIS A 57 2.44 8.81 -24.08
C HIS A 57 1.33 9.48 -23.22
N ASP A 58 0.62 8.73 -22.37
CA ASP A 58 -0.61 9.16 -21.68
C ASP A 58 -0.46 9.32 -20.15
N ILE A 59 0.78 9.33 -19.63
CA ILE A 59 1.05 9.42 -18.19
C ILE A 59 0.43 10.68 -17.57
N GLY A 60 0.51 11.83 -18.26
CA GLY A 60 -0.08 13.08 -17.78
C GLY A 60 -1.60 13.02 -17.62
N ASP A 61 -2.30 12.35 -18.54
CA ASP A 61 -3.75 12.19 -18.47
C ASP A 61 -4.16 11.25 -17.33
N LYS A 62 -3.40 10.17 -17.11
CA LYS A 62 -3.60 9.25 -15.99
C LYS A 62 -3.37 9.94 -14.65
N GLN A 63 -2.31 10.74 -14.53
CA GLN A 63 -2.03 11.54 -13.34
C GLN A 63 -3.14 12.57 -13.12
N GLY A 64 -3.58 13.29 -14.17
CA GLY A 64 -4.68 14.25 -14.10
C GLY A 64 -6.01 13.62 -13.68
N LYS A 65 -6.30 12.40 -14.15
CA LYS A 65 -7.49 11.63 -13.74
C LYS A 65 -7.43 11.27 -12.25
N LEU A 66 -6.29 10.80 -11.76
CA LEU A 66 -6.09 10.49 -10.35
C LEU A 66 -6.20 11.76 -9.47
N ARG A 67 -5.54 12.85 -9.87
CA ARG A 67 -5.63 14.15 -9.19
C ARG A 67 -7.08 14.60 -9.08
N THR A 68 -7.84 14.52 -10.17
CA THR A 68 -9.26 14.90 -10.20
C THR A 68 -10.07 14.02 -9.27
N ALA A 69 -9.87 12.71 -9.30
CA ALA A 69 -10.58 11.78 -8.42
C ALA A 69 -10.28 12.05 -6.93
N ILE A 70 -9.05 12.44 -6.57
CA ILE A 70 -8.74 12.85 -5.20
C ILE A 70 -9.50 14.12 -4.81
N LEU A 71 -9.48 15.15 -5.68
CA LEU A 71 -10.15 16.43 -5.43
C LEU A 71 -11.68 16.34 -5.41
N GLU A 72 -12.27 15.31 -6.01
CA GLU A 72 -13.69 15.00 -5.90
C GLU A 72 -14.07 14.43 -4.52
N ARG A 73 -13.10 13.91 -3.75
CA ARG A 73 -13.32 13.27 -2.44
C ARG A 73 -12.83 14.08 -1.27
N VAL A 74 -11.80 14.88 -1.50
CA VAL A 74 -11.16 15.72 -0.50
C VAL A 74 -11.26 17.16 -0.98
N SER A 75 -11.85 18.03 -0.17
CA SER A 75 -11.98 19.44 -0.52
C SER A 75 -10.60 20.12 -0.61
N GLN A 76 -10.49 21.18 -1.40
CA GLN A 76 -9.23 21.93 -1.51
C GLN A 76 -8.72 22.42 -0.15
N ASN A 77 -9.63 22.79 0.77
CA ASN A 77 -9.28 23.21 2.13
C ASN A 77 -8.66 22.07 2.95
N GLU A 78 -9.14 20.84 2.79
CA GLU A 78 -8.53 19.66 3.43
C GLU A 78 -7.15 19.35 2.83
N ILE A 79 -7.00 19.47 1.51
CA ILE A 79 -5.68 19.35 0.85
C ILE A 79 -4.70 20.37 1.44
N ASP A 80 -5.11 21.62 1.63
CA ASP A 80 -4.24 22.64 2.19
C ASP A 80 -3.89 22.36 3.66
N LYS A 81 -4.82 21.80 4.45
CA LYS A 81 -4.52 21.32 5.81
C LYS A 81 -3.50 20.18 5.80
N PHE A 82 -3.62 19.23 4.87
CA PHE A 82 -2.64 18.14 4.73
C PHE A 82 -1.26 18.69 4.38
N LYS A 83 -1.16 19.65 3.46
CA LYS A 83 0.13 20.30 3.13
C LYS A 83 0.79 20.92 4.35
N GLU A 84 0.05 21.69 5.13
CA GLU A 84 0.59 22.31 6.34
C GLU A 84 0.99 21.28 7.40
N ALA A 85 0.23 20.18 7.53
CA ALA A 85 0.57 19.10 8.46
C ALA A 85 1.82 18.31 8.05
N LEU A 86 2.03 18.11 6.74
CA LEU A 86 3.14 17.32 6.17
C LEU A 86 4.44 18.11 6.03
N LYS A 87 4.38 19.44 6.05
CA LYS A 87 5.51 20.32 5.79
C LYS A 87 6.69 20.06 6.72
N GLY A 88 7.85 19.76 6.13
CA GLY A 88 9.09 19.52 6.87
C GLY A 88 9.02 18.38 7.90
N ARG A 89 8.20 17.35 7.63
CA ARG A 89 8.06 16.12 8.41
C ARG A 89 8.61 14.92 7.64
N LEU A 90 9.12 13.94 8.36
CA LEU A 90 9.33 12.60 7.83
C LEU A 90 8.01 11.83 7.88
N VAL A 91 7.77 10.98 6.90
CA VAL A 91 6.49 10.29 6.78
C VAL A 91 6.62 8.81 6.46
N THR A 92 5.64 8.07 6.96
CA THR A 92 5.29 6.73 6.52
C THR A 92 4.07 6.82 5.62
N VAL A 93 4.12 6.18 4.45
CA VAL A 93 2.99 6.16 3.50
C VAL A 93 2.42 4.75 3.41
N THR A 94 1.13 4.60 3.73
CA THR A 94 0.38 3.36 3.56
C THR A 94 -0.59 3.47 2.38
N LEU A 95 -0.48 2.56 1.42
CA LEU A 95 -1.26 2.50 0.19
C LEU A 95 -2.10 1.22 0.13
N GLY A 96 -3.42 1.37 0.11
CA GLY A 96 -4.36 0.27 -0.10
C GLY A 96 -4.96 0.33 -1.50
N PHE A 97 -4.64 -0.65 -2.35
CA PHE A 97 -5.24 -0.80 -3.68
C PHE A 97 -6.32 -1.88 -3.65
N PHE A 98 -7.56 -1.48 -3.87
CA PHE A 98 -8.73 -2.38 -3.93
C PHE A 98 -9.10 -2.57 -5.39
N LEU A 99 -8.81 -3.73 -5.95
CA LEU A 99 -8.96 -3.99 -7.38
C LEU A 99 -10.09 -4.98 -7.61
N TRP A 100 -11.11 -4.54 -8.34
CA TRP A 100 -12.25 -5.39 -8.66
C TRP A 100 -11.77 -6.63 -9.44
N LYS A 101 -12.17 -7.83 -8.99
CA LYS A 101 -11.84 -9.13 -9.61
C LYS A 101 -12.41 -9.29 -11.00
N GLY A 102 -13.43 -8.50 -11.34
CA GLY A 102 -14.10 -8.58 -12.63
C GLY A 102 -15.36 -9.43 -12.52
N SER A 103 -15.91 -9.78 -13.68
CA SER A 103 -17.02 -10.72 -13.74
C SER A 103 -16.78 -11.69 -14.89
N PRO A 104 -17.48 -12.84 -14.92
CA PRO A 104 -17.43 -13.76 -16.06
C PRO A 104 -17.81 -13.11 -17.40
N LYS A 105 -18.41 -11.91 -17.40
CA LYS A 105 -18.86 -11.16 -18.57
C LYS A 105 -17.91 -10.03 -18.98
N THR A 106 -16.82 -9.79 -18.26
CA THR A 106 -15.95 -8.64 -18.48
C THR A 106 -14.48 -9.07 -18.43
N THR A 107 -13.77 -8.90 -19.54
CA THR A 107 -12.30 -9.06 -19.55
C THR A 107 -11.68 -8.08 -18.56
N ASN A 108 -10.91 -8.61 -17.61
CA ASN A 108 -10.36 -7.82 -16.53
C ASN A 108 -8.85 -7.99 -16.41
N THR A 109 -8.11 -6.89 -16.55
CA THR A 109 -6.66 -6.83 -16.37
C THR A 109 -6.27 -6.20 -15.03
N ARG A 110 -7.22 -5.86 -14.15
CA ARG A 110 -6.94 -5.20 -12.87
C ARG A 110 -6.10 -6.08 -11.95
N ALA A 111 -6.41 -7.37 -11.86
CA ALA A 111 -5.71 -8.29 -10.96
C ALA A 111 -4.22 -8.46 -11.30
N VAL A 112 -3.86 -8.33 -12.58
CA VAL A 112 -2.48 -8.47 -13.08
C VAL A 112 -1.69 -7.16 -13.02
N LYS A 113 -2.28 -6.06 -12.54
CA LYS A 113 -1.52 -4.81 -12.31
C LYS A 113 -0.47 -5.05 -11.21
N ASP A 114 0.75 -4.65 -11.51
CA ASP A 114 1.88 -4.70 -10.58
C ASP A 114 1.80 -3.56 -9.57
N LEU A 115 2.25 -3.84 -8.35
CA LEU A 115 2.15 -2.91 -7.23
C LEU A 115 3.08 -1.70 -7.40
N ASP A 116 4.25 -1.90 -7.98
CA ASP A 116 5.23 -0.84 -8.28
C ASP A 116 4.66 0.22 -9.24
N ASN A 117 4.01 -0.20 -10.33
CA ASN A 117 3.40 0.66 -11.32
C ASN A 117 2.16 1.37 -10.79
N LEU A 118 1.47 0.76 -9.83
CA LEU A 118 0.39 1.40 -9.08
C LEU A 118 0.96 2.46 -8.15
N MET A 119 2.02 2.16 -7.39
CA MET A 119 2.64 3.09 -6.46
C MET A 119 3.25 4.32 -7.14
N LYS A 120 3.97 4.12 -8.25
CA LYS A 120 4.70 5.19 -8.95
C LYS A 120 3.79 6.38 -9.30
N ILE A 121 2.63 6.11 -9.88
CA ILE A 121 1.69 7.19 -10.25
C ILE A 121 1.10 7.89 -9.02
N ILE A 122 0.98 7.20 -7.88
CA ILE A 122 0.52 7.83 -6.64
C ILE A 122 1.56 8.83 -6.16
N PHE A 123 2.84 8.46 -6.09
CA PHE A 123 3.89 9.38 -5.64
C PHE A 123 4.03 10.60 -6.55
N ASP A 124 3.93 10.42 -7.86
CA ASP A 124 3.92 11.55 -8.81
C ASP A 124 2.78 12.54 -8.52
N VAL A 125 1.57 12.04 -8.18
CA VAL A 125 0.40 12.88 -7.92
C VAL A 125 0.40 13.45 -6.49
N LEU A 126 0.91 12.74 -5.50
CA LEU A 126 1.05 13.28 -4.14
C LEU A 126 2.19 14.31 -4.05
N GLY A 127 3.24 14.13 -4.84
CA GLY A 127 4.41 15.00 -4.88
C GLY A 127 4.19 16.33 -5.62
N LYS A 128 5.30 16.99 -5.92
CA LYS A 128 5.34 18.20 -6.75
C LYS A 128 5.26 17.83 -8.24
N GLY A 129 4.62 18.67 -9.05
CA GLY A 129 4.60 18.49 -10.50
C GLY A 129 3.39 19.16 -11.14
N GLN A 130 3.29 19.10 -12.47
CA GLN A 130 2.18 19.70 -13.22
C GLN A 130 0.82 19.13 -12.81
N GLN A 131 0.77 17.81 -12.53
CA GLN A 131 -0.41 17.11 -12.02
C GLN A 131 -0.28 16.74 -10.53
N GLY A 132 0.74 17.27 -9.85
CA GLY A 132 1.00 17.03 -8.44
C GLY A 132 0.08 17.86 -7.54
N LEU A 133 -0.26 17.29 -6.39
CA LEU A 133 -0.98 17.97 -5.32
C LEU A 133 -0.02 18.74 -4.41
N GLY A 134 1.26 18.40 -4.41
CA GLY A 134 2.28 19.02 -3.55
C GLY A 134 2.08 18.72 -2.07
N LEU A 135 1.57 17.53 -1.75
CA LEU A 135 1.45 17.01 -0.38
C LEU A 135 2.80 16.52 0.13
N LEU A 136 3.61 15.93 -0.75
CA LEU A 136 4.97 15.47 -0.45
C LEU A 136 5.97 16.44 -1.07
N GLU A 137 6.94 16.89 -0.27
CA GLU A 137 7.95 17.84 -0.73
C GLU A 137 8.98 17.20 -1.66
N GLU A 138 9.63 16.14 -1.18
CA GLU A 138 10.62 15.34 -1.89
C GLU A 138 10.48 13.89 -1.42
N ASP A 139 10.70 12.92 -2.31
CA ASP A 139 10.59 11.49 -1.99
C ASP A 139 11.52 11.06 -0.85
N SER A 140 12.63 11.78 -0.64
CA SER A 140 13.59 11.54 0.46
C SER A 140 13.00 11.72 1.87
N TYR A 141 11.85 12.38 2.01
CA TYR A 141 11.15 12.51 3.30
C TYR A 141 10.22 11.31 3.59
N ILE A 142 10.06 10.39 2.63
CA ILE A 142 9.31 9.15 2.81
C ILE A 142 10.28 8.10 3.35
N CYS A 143 10.15 7.79 4.65
CA CYS A 143 11.02 6.83 5.33
C CYS A 143 10.56 5.39 5.11
N GLU A 144 9.24 5.19 5.11
CA GLU A 144 8.64 3.87 4.95
C GLU A 144 7.44 3.92 4.01
N VAL A 145 7.28 2.85 3.23
CA VAL A 145 6.12 2.65 2.38
C VAL A 145 5.56 1.25 2.61
N TYR A 146 4.30 1.20 3.04
CA TYR A 146 3.52 -0.03 3.08
C TYR A 146 2.52 0.00 1.94
N ALA A 147 2.53 -1.01 1.08
CA ALA A 147 1.59 -1.09 -0.02
C ALA A 147 0.94 -2.47 -0.03
N LYS A 148 -0.39 -2.51 -0.13
CA LYS A 148 -1.14 -3.75 -0.28
C LYS A 148 -2.06 -3.69 -1.50
N LYS A 149 -2.18 -4.84 -2.17
CA LYS A 149 -3.16 -5.08 -3.21
C LYS A 149 -4.18 -6.09 -2.67
N GLU A 150 -5.45 -5.72 -2.75
CA GLU A 150 -6.57 -6.54 -2.33
C GLU A 150 -7.55 -6.69 -3.50
N LEU A 151 -8.05 -7.89 -3.72
CA LEU A 151 -8.98 -8.16 -4.80
C LEU A 151 -10.41 -8.18 -4.25
N VAL A 152 -11.26 -7.28 -4.74
CA VAL A 152 -12.65 -7.10 -4.26
C VAL A 152 -13.68 -7.67 -5.24
N GLU A 153 -14.82 -8.12 -4.73
CA GLU A 153 -15.88 -8.74 -5.55
C GLU A 153 -16.80 -7.68 -6.18
N ASP A 154 -17.11 -6.61 -5.45
CA ASP A 154 -17.95 -5.52 -5.93
C ASP A 154 -17.10 -4.42 -6.61
N ARG A 155 -17.61 -3.91 -7.73
CA ARG A 155 -16.99 -2.79 -8.43
C ARG A 155 -17.11 -1.48 -7.65
N SER A 156 -18.10 -1.33 -6.78
CA SER A 156 -18.22 -0.12 -5.94
C SER A 156 -17.13 -0.04 -4.87
N GLU A 157 -16.50 -1.16 -4.52
CA GLU A 157 -15.39 -1.23 -3.56
C GLU A 157 -14.03 -1.00 -4.23
N GLU A 158 -13.99 -0.93 -5.56
CA GLU A 158 -12.76 -0.65 -6.30
C GLU A 158 -12.22 0.75 -5.97
N GLY A 159 -10.93 0.87 -5.71
CA GLY A 159 -10.31 2.17 -5.49
C GLY A 159 -8.96 2.14 -4.81
N LEU A 160 -8.65 3.27 -4.19
CA LEU A 160 -7.39 3.55 -3.53
C LEU A 160 -7.68 4.16 -2.16
N ARG A 161 -6.88 3.81 -1.15
CA ARG A 161 -6.77 4.58 0.08
C ARG A 161 -5.31 4.94 0.33
N VAL A 162 -5.03 6.21 0.58
CA VAL A 162 -3.71 6.72 0.94
C VAL A 162 -3.78 7.19 2.38
N ILE A 163 -2.95 6.62 3.24
CA ILE A 163 -2.77 7.09 4.62
C ILE A 163 -1.32 7.56 4.74
N ILE A 164 -1.14 8.78 5.23
CA ILE A 164 0.19 9.34 5.48
C ILE A 164 0.29 9.65 6.97
N GLU A 165 1.34 9.15 7.59
CA GLU A 165 1.56 9.24 9.03
C GLU A 165 2.93 9.82 9.31
N GLU A 166 3.07 10.43 10.49
CA GLU A 166 4.34 10.96 10.94
C GLU A 166 5.32 9.84 11.28
N TYR A 167 6.53 9.91 10.73
CA TYR A 167 7.65 9.05 11.11
C TYR A 167 8.57 9.83 12.06
N GLU A 168 8.67 9.38 13.30
CA GLU A 168 9.41 10.09 14.35
C GLU A 168 10.89 9.74 14.35
N ASP A 169 11.69 10.48 13.56
CA ASP A 169 13.15 10.40 13.56
C ASP A 169 13.77 11.79 13.43
N GLU A 170 14.09 12.41 14.57
CA GLU A 170 14.60 13.78 14.63
C GLU A 170 15.99 13.92 13.99
N ASP A 171 16.86 12.92 14.14
CA ASP A 171 18.23 12.93 13.63
C ASP A 171 18.24 12.87 12.09
N MET A 172 17.42 11.98 11.52
CA MET A 172 17.24 11.90 10.07
C MET A 172 16.61 13.18 9.53
N LEU A 173 15.59 13.71 10.20
CA LEU A 173 14.92 14.94 9.78
C LEU A 173 15.88 16.13 9.79
N HIS A 174 16.73 16.22 10.82
CA HIS A 174 17.77 17.24 10.92
C HIS A 174 18.78 17.11 9.77
N THR A 175 19.26 15.89 9.50
CA THR A 175 20.21 15.60 8.42
C THR A 175 19.66 15.99 7.04
N LEU A 176 18.41 15.63 6.75
CA LEU A 176 17.74 15.99 5.50
C LEU A 176 17.56 17.51 5.37
N LYS A 177 17.12 18.18 6.43
CA LYS A 177 16.99 19.65 6.44
C LYS A 177 18.33 20.33 6.14
N GLU A 178 19.42 19.86 6.74
CA GLU A 178 20.76 20.39 6.43
C GLU A 178 21.16 20.16 4.97
N PHE A 179 20.94 18.94 4.46
CA PHE A 179 21.29 18.57 3.09
C PHE A 179 20.60 19.47 2.06
N TYR A 180 19.28 19.63 2.18
CA TYR A 180 18.51 20.48 1.27
C TYR A 180 18.78 21.98 1.49
N SER A 181 19.09 22.42 2.72
CA SER A 181 19.49 23.81 2.99
C SER A 181 20.81 24.17 2.30
N LYS A 182 21.80 23.25 2.30
CA LYS A 182 23.09 23.44 1.62
C LYS A 182 22.90 23.48 0.10
N LYS A 183 22.09 22.57 -0.47
CA LYS A 183 21.76 22.54 -1.91
C LYS A 183 21.10 23.83 -2.41
N SER A 184 20.30 24.51 -1.58
CA SER A 184 19.66 25.77 -1.97
C SER A 184 20.61 26.98 -2.03
N LYS A 185 21.79 26.89 -1.39
CA LYS A 185 22.78 27.98 -1.30
C LYS A 185 23.83 27.95 -2.41
N ASP A 186 23.99 26.81 -3.08
CA ASP A 186 24.82 26.65 -4.28
C ASP A 186 23.90 26.38 -5.48
N PRO A 187 23.32 27.43 -6.11
CA PRO A 187 22.70 27.27 -7.41
C PRO A 187 23.80 26.92 -8.42
N ALA A 188 23.69 25.74 -9.02
CA ALA A 188 24.50 25.31 -10.16
C ALA A 188 24.40 26.31 -11.33
#